data_AF-A0AA39N5G5-F1
#
_entry.id   AF-A0AA39N5G5-F1
#
_cell.length_a   1.000
_cell.length_b   1.000
_cell.length_c   1.000
_cell.angle_alpha   90.00
_cell.angle_beta   90.00
_cell.angle_gamma   90.00
#
_symmetry.space_group_name_H-M   'P 1'
#
loop_
_entity.id
_entity.type
_entity.pdbx_description
1 polymer ?
#
loop_
_entity_poly.entity_id
_entity_poly.type
_entity_poly.pdbx_seq_one_letter_code
_entity_poly.pdbx_strand_id
1 'polypeptide(L)'
;EDQRMRQEALDGNRIINSNLQPRCVWDLYSNRVVPCWCMCTNIHDCQFMWCWPQPILHGWMDEKDRVNVWTPINRNEWPVPIPKDASLNLVCIEMLNLGLEYAWLDVLCLRQIGGQGEDMHAEEWKLDVPTIGAVYQTHHLSMVWYLNGLGWPLSLKEGDLDSNWSWFKHAWTLQEVGIYREIGGNTQDGPMHAKCKDGKYETELLTRFHEQLQAVYHISKNHVFEALKIMQNRVLTNPVDKVAGLAFLLQSETIPAYYESQSLEEAWTALVNSADVRSRAQFFFLYPEPGNAGAKWRPSWGQL
;
A
#
# COMPACT_ATOMS: atom_id res chain seq x y z
N GLU A 1 3.37 -26.18 2.07
CA GLU A 1 2.04 -25.62 2.31
C GLU A 1 1.88 -24.22 1.70
N ASP A 2 2.62 -23.20 2.14
CA ASP A 2 2.56 -21.84 1.55
C ASP A 2 2.76 -21.84 0.02
N GLN A 3 3.78 -22.54 -0.49
CA GLN A 3 4.00 -22.65 -1.93
C GLN A 3 2.80 -23.24 -2.69
N ARG A 4 2.12 -24.23 -2.10
CA ARG A 4 0.92 -24.84 -2.68
C ARG A 4 -0.25 -23.84 -2.68
N MET A 5 -0.49 -23.17 -1.55
CA MET A 5 -1.53 -22.15 -1.42
C MET A 5 -1.36 -21.04 -2.47
N ARG A 6 -0.13 -20.60 -2.72
CA ARG A 6 0.17 -19.56 -3.71
C ARG A 6 0.02 -20.04 -5.16
N GLN A 7 0.35 -21.30 -5.43
CA GLN A 7 0.07 -21.92 -6.72
C GLN A 7 -1.44 -22.05 -6.97
N GLU A 8 -2.19 -22.45 -5.95
CA GLU A 8 -3.66 -22.58 -6.02
C GLU A 8 -4.37 -21.21 -6.11
N ALA A 9 -3.74 -20.14 -5.62
CA ALA A 9 -4.27 -18.79 -5.74
C ALA A 9 -4.18 -18.21 -7.16
N LEU A 10 -3.47 -18.89 -8.08
CA LEU A 10 -3.31 -18.51 -9.47
C LEU A 10 -4.03 -19.49 -10.39
N ASP A 11 -4.99 -18.99 -11.18
CA ASP A 11 -5.61 -19.72 -12.30
C ASP A 11 -5.22 -19.05 -13.61
N GLY A 12 -4.19 -19.58 -14.25
CA GLY A 12 -3.55 -18.98 -15.42
C GLY A 12 -3.03 -17.58 -15.12
N ASN A 13 -3.66 -16.57 -15.72
CA ASN A 13 -3.29 -15.15 -15.57
C ASN A 13 -4.26 -14.41 -14.63
N ARG A 14 -4.87 -15.10 -13.67
CA ARG A 14 -5.81 -14.52 -12.72
C ARG A 14 -5.49 -14.97 -11.30
N ILE A 15 -5.46 -14.02 -10.38
CA ILE A 15 -5.38 -14.28 -8.95
C ILE A 15 -6.81 -14.53 -8.48
N ILE A 16 -7.13 -15.77 -8.13
CA ILE A 16 -8.48 -16.18 -7.71
C ILE A 16 -8.71 -16.02 -6.21
N ASN A 17 -7.63 -15.83 -5.44
CA ASN A 17 -7.69 -15.48 -4.03
C ASN A 17 -6.89 -14.19 -3.80
N SER A 18 -7.58 -13.06 -3.66
CA SER A 18 -6.95 -11.76 -3.40
C SER A 18 -6.56 -11.56 -1.93
N ASN A 19 -7.09 -12.36 -1.00
CA ASN A 19 -6.85 -12.23 0.44
C ASN A 19 -5.70 -13.14 0.91
N LEU A 20 -4.57 -13.09 0.20
CA LEU A 20 -3.38 -13.84 0.57
C LEU A 20 -2.61 -13.16 1.68
N GLN A 21 -2.19 -13.95 2.66
CA GLN A 21 -1.22 -13.50 3.64
C GLN A 21 0.13 -13.21 2.97
N PRO A 22 0.87 -12.20 3.46
CA PRO A 22 2.21 -11.92 2.95
C PRO A 22 3.13 -13.13 3.13
N ARG A 23 4.17 -13.30 2.30
CA ARG A 23 5.15 -14.39 2.47
C ARG A 23 5.89 -14.29 3.79
N CYS A 24 6.30 -13.07 4.08
CA CYS A 24 7.19 -12.75 5.16
C CYS A 24 6.61 -11.60 5.98
N VAL A 25 6.98 -11.57 7.24
CA VAL A 25 6.65 -10.54 8.22
C VAL A 25 7.90 -10.17 8.98
N TRP A 26 7.95 -8.95 9.50
CA TRP A 26 9.02 -8.50 10.37
C TRP A 26 8.65 -8.81 11.82
N ASP A 27 9.29 -9.83 12.39
CA ASP A 27 9.27 -10.08 13.83
C ASP A 27 10.13 -9.01 14.52
N LEU A 28 9.46 -8.13 15.26
CA LEU A 28 10.09 -6.98 15.92
C LEU A 28 10.92 -7.40 17.12
N TYR A 29 10.56 -8.48 17.83
CA TYR A 29 11.31 -8.95 18.99
C TYR A 29 12.65 -9.56 18.60
N SER A 30 12.68 -10.39 17.54
CA SER A 30 13.94 -10.93 17.02
C SER A 30 14.64 -9.97 16.05
N ASN A 31 13.96 -8.90 15.65
CA ASN A 31 14.36 -7.96 14.62
C ASN A 31 14.77 -8.68 13.31
N ARG A 32 13.92 -9.63 12.88
CA ARG A 32 14.17 -10.46 11.69
C ARG A 32 12.93 -10.57 10.82
N VAL A 33 13.15 -10.66 9.52
CA VAL A 33 12.13 -11.10 8.58
C VAL A 33 12.02 -12.61 8.67
N VAL A 34 10.80 -13.06 8.97
CA VAL A 34 10.44 -14.47 9.14
C VAL A 34 9.23 -14.81 8.27
N PRO A 35 9.02 -16.08 7.92
CA PRO A 35 7.81 -16.47 7.21
C PRO A 35 6.54 -16.15 8.00
N CYS A 36 5.45 -15.76 7.32
CA CYS A 36 4.22 -15.31 7.98
C CYS A 36 3.59 -16.37 8.89
N TRP A 37 3.74 -17.66 8.58
CA TRP A 37 3.18 -18.74 9.39
C TRP A 37 3.83 -18.84 10.78
N CYS A 38 4.95 -18.15 11.04
CA CYS A 38 5.53 -18.02 12.38
C CYS A 38 4.60 -17.27 13.34
N MET A 39 3.69 -16.44 12.84
CA MET A 39 2.68 -15.75 13.65
C MET A 39 1.62 -16.71 14.24
N CYS A 40 1.49 -17.91 13.69
CA CYS A 40 0.45 -18.89 14.05
C CYS A 40 1.06 -20.01 14.91
N THR A 41 1.30 -19.75 16.19
CA THR A 41 1.98 -20.70 17.10
C THR A 41 1.06 -21.74 17.76
N ASN A 42 -0.27 -21.63 17.63
CA ASN A 42 -1.22 -22.65 18.10
C ASN A 42 -1.97 -23.31 16.94
N ILE A 43 -1.68 -24.60 16.73
CA ILE A 43 -2.30 -25.43 15.67
C ILE A 43 -3.82 -25.59 15.85
N HIS A 44 -4.34 -25.37 17.06
CA HIS A 44 -5.78 -25.34 17.33
C HIS A 44 -6.46 -23.99 17.00
N ASP A 45 -5.68 -22.92 16.84
CA ASP A 45 -6.15 -21.60 16.39
C ASP A 45 -6.02 -21.42 14.86
N CYS A 46 -5.43 -22.39 14.15
CA CYS A 46 -5.30 -22.40 12.68
C CYS A 46 -6.64 -22.49 11.91
N GLN A 47 -7.78 -22.50 12.60
CA GLN A 47 -9.08 -22.24 11.97
C GLN A 47 -9.32 -20.76 11.66
N PHE A 48 -8.40 -19.87 12.05
CA PHE A 48 -8.62 -18.45 11.97
C PHE A 48 -7.65 -17.72 11.02
N MET A 49 -8.25 -17.35 9.89
CA MET A 49 -8.02 -16.26 8.93
C MET A 49 -7.67 -14.86 9.54
N TRP A 50 -7.02 -14.79 10.71
CA TRP A 50 -7.01 -13.58 11.55
C TRP A 50 -5.64 -13.14 12.10
N CYS A 51 -4.55 -13.89 11.91
CA CYS A 51 -3.21 -13.40 12.25
C CYS A 51 -2.64 -12.58 11.08
N TRP A 52 -2.88 -11.26 11.09
CA TRP A 52 -2.31 -10.33 10.13
C TRP A 52 -1.25 -9.46 10.81
N PRO A 53 -0.09 -9.22 10.17
CA PRO A 53 0.93 -8.33 10.71
C PRO A 53 0.46 -6.88 10.66
N GLN A 54 1.03 -6.03 11.51
CA GLN A 54 0.72 -4.60 11.50
C GLN A 54 1.41 -3.91 10.30
N PRO A 55 0.67 -3.41 9.29
CA PRO A 55 1.30 -2.70 8.17
C PRO A 55 1.95 -1.38 8.61
N ILE A 56 3.12 -1.13 8.04
CA ILE A 56 3.82 0.14 8.05
C ILE A 56 3.76 0.72 6.65
N LEU A 57 3.23 1.94 6.55
CA LEU A 57 3.22 2.73 5.33
C LEU A 57 4.29 3.80 5.43
N HIS A 58 4.92 4.12 4.32
CA HIS A 58 5.86 5.22 4.29
C HIS A 58 5.82 5.99 2.96
N GLY A 59 6.13 7.28 3.04
CA GLY A 59 6.41 8.11 1.87
C GLY A 59 7.65 7.58 1.14
N TRP A 60 7.62 7.67 -0.19
CA TRP A 60 8.80 7.43 -1.01
C TRP A 60 9.71 8.67 -0.95
N MET A 61 11.00 8.47 -1.18
CA MET A 61 11.99 9.54 -1.17
C MET A 61 12.64 9.68 -2.53
N ASP A 62 13.13 10.89 -2.80
CA ASP A 62 14.05 11.13 -3.91
C ASP A 62 15.24 10.17 -3.83
N GLU A 63 15.72 9.71 -4.98
CA GLU A 63 16.87 8.81 -5.06
C GLU A 63 18.12 9.38 -4.39
N LYS A 64 18.27 10.70 -4.41
CA LYS A 64 19.39 11.36 -3.72
C LYS A 64 19.29 11.29 -2.19
N ASP A 65 18.10 11.05 -1.62
CA ASP A 65 17.84 11.07 -0.18
C ASP A 65 17.67 9.66 0.41
N ARG A 66 17.69 8.62 -0.45
CA ARG A 66 17.65 7.21 -0.06
C ARG A 66 19.03 6.55 -0.13
N VAL A 67 19.18 5.47 0.62
CA VAL A 67 20.33 4.57 0.60
C VAL A 67 19.83 3.12 0.62
N ASN A 68 20.50 2.27 -0.14
CA ASN A 68 20.24 0.85 -0.20
C ASN A 68 21.08 0.13 0.85
N VAL A 69 20.45 -0.31 1.95
CA VAL A 69 21.14 -0.91 3.09
C VAL A 69 21.04 -2.42 3.03
N TRP A 70 22.19 -3.10 3.08
CA TRP A 70 22.25 -4.53 3.35
C TRP A 70 22.14 -4.76 4.85
N THR A 71 21.16 -5.55 5.27
CA THR A 71 20.83 -5.74 6.68
C THR A 71 20.67 -7.21 7.04
N PRO A 72 21.13 -7.66 8.22
CA PRO A 72 20.85 -9.02 8.68
C PRO A 72 19.36 -9.26 8.97
N ILE A 73 18.54 -8.21 9.05
CA ILE A 73 17.09 -8.29 9.29
C ILE A 73 16.43 -9.17 8.22
N ASN A 74 16.73 -8.96 6.94
CA ASN A 74 16.29 -9.81 5.82
C ASN A 74 17.37 -10.81 5.38
N ARG A 75 18.26 -11.20 6.30
CA ARG A 75 19.39 -12.11 6.06
C ARG A 75 20.39 -11.63 4.99
N ASN A 76 20.40 -10.34 4.69
CA ASN A 76 21.16 -9.76 3.58
C ASN A 76 20.79 -10.39 2.22
N GLU A 77 19.54 -10.80 2.04
CA GLU A 77 19.09 -11.37 0.76
C GLU A 77 18.88 -10.28 -0.30
N TRP A 78 18.47 -9.07 0.08
CA TRP A 78 18.32 -7.93 -0.83
C TRP A 78 18.63 -6.60 -0.15
N PRO A 79 19.00 -5.56 -0.91
CA PRO A 79 19.16 -4.22 -0.35
C PRO A 79 17.79 -3.63 0.03
N VAL A 80 17.75 -2.92 1.15
CA VAL A 80 16.54 -2.25 1.66
C VAL A 80 16.67 -0.75 1.42
N PRO A 81 15.85 -0.13 0.53
CA PRO A 81 15.87 1.31 0.32
C PRO A 81 15.25 2.02 1.53
N ILE A 82 16.06 2.80 2.25
CA ILE A 82 15.59 3.65 3.36
C ILE A 82 16.18 5.05 3.26
N PRO A 83 15.64 6.07 3.94
CA PRO A 83 16.27 7.39 3.98
C PRO A 83 17.70 7.33 4.55
N LYS A 84 18.61 8.17 4.04
CA LYS A 84 20.05 8.16 4.39
C LYS A 84 20.35 8.19 5.88
N ASP A 85 19.56 8.95 6.63
CA ASP A 85 19.74 9.15 8.07
C ASP A 85 18.76 8.31 8.91
N ALA A 86 17.98 7.42 8.29
CA ALA A 86 17.05 6.54 8.98
C ALA A 86 17.75 5.28 9.51
N SER A 87 17.16 4.69 10.55
CA SER A 87 17.62 3.44 11.15
C SER A 87 16.45 2.48 11.34
N LEU A 88 16.53 1.31 10.70
CA LEU A 88 15.53 0.25 10.87
C LEU A 88 15.43 -0.21 12.34
N ASN A 89 16.51 -0.12 13.11
CA ASN A 89 16.47 -0.43 14.55
C ASN A 89 15.64 0.60 15.33
N LEU A 90 15.71 1.88 14.97
CA LEU A 90 14.89 2.92 15.60
C LEU A 90 13.42 2.77 15.22
N VAL A 91 13.13 2.44 13.96
CA VAL A 91 11.77 2.08 13.51
C VAL A 91 11.25 0.89 14.30
N CYS A 92 12.06 -0.17 14.46
CA CYS A 92 11.69 -1.34 15.26
C CYS A 92 11.36 -0.97 16.71
N ILE A 93 12.20 -0.16 17.36
CA ILE A 93 11.95 0.35 18.72
C ILE A 93 10.66 1.16 18.79
N GLU A 94 10.39 2.01 17.79
CA GLU A 94 9.13 2.77 17.72
C GLU A 94 7.92 1.85 17.62
N MET A 95 7.97 0.81 16.78
CA MET A 95 6.90 -0.19 16.66
C MET A 95 6.71 -0.98 17.96
N LEU A 96 7.81 -1.37 18.63
CA LEU A 96 7.76 -2.06 19.92
C LEU A 96 7.12 -1.19 21.02
N ASN A 97 7.38 0.12 21.01
CA ASN A 97 6.75 1.06 21.94
C ASN A 97 5.24 1.22 21.69
N LEU A 98 4.77 0.97 20.46
CA LEU A 98 3.36 0.88 20.13
C LEU A 98 2.74 -0.48 20.52
N GLY A 99 3.52 -1.39 21.10
CA GLY A 99 3.08 -2.71 21.55
C GLY A 99 2.96 -3.75 20.43
N LEU A 100 3.61 -3.52 19.29
CA LEU A 100 3.54 -4.41 18.13
C LEU A 100 4.55 -5.56 18.26
N GLU A 101 4.14 -6.77 17.88
CA GLU A 101 5.00 -7.96 17.81
C GLU A 101 5.47 -8.24 16.38
N TYR A 102 4.52 -8.25 15.42
CA TYR A 102 4.81 -8.45 14.01
C TYR A 102 4.36 -7.24 13.20
N ALA A 103 5.26 -6.75 12.36
CA ALA A 103 4.97 -5.71 11.39
C ALA A 103 5.12 -6.21 9.96
N TRP A 104 4.52 -5.50 9.01
CA TRP A 104 4.76 -5.69 7.59
C TRP A 104 5.24 -4.38 6.99
N LEU A 105 6.45 -4.43 6.44
CA LEU A 105 7.08 -3.32 5.75
C LEU A 105 7.52 -3.84 4.38
N ASP A 106 6.94 -3.32 3.31
CA ASP A 106 7.16 -3.74 1.93
C ASP A 106 8.65 -3.89 1.56
N VAL A 107 9.47 -2.89 1.86
CA VAL A 107 10.91 -2.89 1.55
C VAL A 107 11.70 -3.97 2.30
N LEU A 108 11.16 -4.50 3.41
CA LEU A 108 11.75 -5.61 4.18
C LEU A 108 11.13 -6.96 3.85
N CYS A 109 9.81 -7.01 3.68
CA CYS A 109 9.04 -8.24 3.60
C CYS A 109 8.84 -8.73 2.15
N LEU A 110 9.03 -7.86 1.16
CA LEU A 110 9.09 -8.23 -0.26
C LEU A 110 10.53 -8.22 -0.74
N ARG A 111 10.87 -9.21 -1.57
CA ARG A 111 12.15 -9.25 -2.28
C ARG A 111 12.29 -8.01 -3.16
N GLN A 112 13.43 -7.35 -3.06
CA GLN A 112 13.76 -6.13 -3.81
C GLN A 112 14.76 -6.43 -4.94
N ILE A 113 14.77 -5.55 -5.95
CA ILE A 113 15.74 -5.59 -7.07
C ILE A 113 17.17 -5.43 -6.56
N GLY A 114 18.14 -6.12 -7.18
CA GLY A 114 19.56 -6.08 -6.80
C GLY A 114 19.92 -7.04 -5.65
N GLY A 115 19.00 -7.93 -5.28
CA GLY A 115 19.22 -8.99 -4.29
C GLY A 115 19.63 -10.34 -4.89
N GLN A 116 19.80 -11.34 -4.03
CA GLN A 116 19.93 -12.73 -4.42
C GLN A 116 18.59 -13.27 -4.94
N GLY A 117 18.63 -14.11 -5.98
CA GLY A 117 17.42 -14.75 -6.53
C GLY A 117 16.55 -13.81 -7.37
N GLU A 118 17.15 -12.92 -8.18
CA GLU A 118 16.42 -12.04 -9.10
C GLU A 118 15.53 -12.78 -10.11
N ASP A 119 15.84 -14.05 -10.39
CA ASP A 119 15.03 -14.93 -11.22
C ASP A 119 13.69 -15.29 -10.55
N MET A 120 13.66 -15.42 -9.22
CA MET A 120 12.43 -15.72 -8.46
C MET A 120 11.55 -14.48 -8.26
N HIS A 121 12.16 -13.30 -8.25
CA HIS A 121 11.50 -12.03 -8.01
C HIS A 121 10.29 -11.80 -8.93
N ALA A 122 10.45 -12.02 -10.24
CA ALA A 122 9.39 -11.82 -11.21
C ALA A 122 8.18 -12.75 -10.96
N GLU A 123 8.42 -14.01 -10.56
CA GLU A 123 7.35 -14.96 -10.25
C GLU A 123 6.69 -14.66 -8.90
N GLU A 124 7.45 -14.23 -7.89
CA GLU A 124 6.89 -13.81 -6.60
C GLU A 124 6.02 -12.54 -6.78
N TRP A 125 6.51 -11.55 -7.53
CA TRP A 125 5.83 -10.28 -7.75
C TRP A 125 4.54 -10.40 -8.55
N LYS A 126 4.42 -11.36 -9.48
CA LYS A 126 3.15 -11.63 -10.19
C LYS A 126 1.97 -11.84 -9.25
N LEU A 127 2.22 -12.41 -8.07
CA LEU A 127 1.21 -12.69 -7.07
C LEU A 127 1.23 -11.64 -5.95
N ASP A 128 2.40 -11.41 -5.36
CA ASP A 128 2.51 -10.70 -4.10
C ASP A 128 2.20 -9.20 -4.26
N VAL A 129 2.70 -8.56 -5.33
CA VAL A 129 2.49 -7.12 -5.57
C VAL A 129 1.00 -6.83 -5.79
N PRO A 130 0.26 -7.53 -6.67
CA PRO A 130 -1.17 -7.29 -6.82
C PRO A 130 -2.00 -7.60 -5.58
N THR A 131 -1.51 -8.48 -4.67
CA THR A 131 -2.23 -8.82 -3.42
C THR A 131 -1.82 -8.00 -2.20
N ILE A 132 -0.85 -7.09 -2.32
CA ILE A 132 -0.30 -6.31 -1.21
C ILE A 132 -1.39 -5.56 -0.41
N GLY A 133 -2.39 -5.05 -1.12
CA GLY A 133 -3.52 -4.32 -0.51
C GLY A 133 -4.27 -5.13 0.54
N ALA A 134 -4.23 -6.48 0.49
CA ALA A 134 -4.87 -7.36 1.48
C ALA A 134 -4.37 -7.08 2.90
N VAL A 135 -3.07 -6.81 3.05
CA VAL A 135 -2.44 -6.48 4.35
C VAL A 135 -3.10 -5.23 4.96
N TYR A 136 -3.44 -4.26 4.12
CA TYR A 136 -4.01 -2.97 4.52
C TYR A 136 -5.55 -2.96 4.60
N GLN A 137 -6.22 -4.06 4.24
CA GLN A 137 -7.68 -4.18 4.31
C GLN A 137 -8.19 -4.65 5.68
N THR A 138 -7.29 -4.88 6.64
CA THR A 138 -7.63 -5.44 7.95
C THR A 138 -8.28 -4.36 8.84
N HIS A 139 -9.61 -4.42 8.97
CA HIS A 139 -10.42 -3.39 9.65
C HIS A 139 -10.18 -3.29 11.17
N HIS A 140 -9.36 -4.18 11.72
CA HIS A 140 -9.09 -4.30 13.16
C HIS A 140 -7.67 -3.90 13.56
N LEU A 141 -6.80 -3.56 12.61
CA LEU A 141 -5.39 -3.25 12.88
C LEU A 141 -5.09 -1.76 12.69
N SER A 142 -4.23 -1.21 13.55
CA SER A 142 -3.84 0.22 13.54
C SER A 142 -2.53 0.45 12.78
N MET A 143 -2.61 0.95 11.55
CA MET A 143 -1.44 1.03 10.67
C MET A 143 -0.53 2.20 11.05
N VAL A 144 0.78 2.07 10.85
CA VAL A 144 1.73 3.14 11.16
C VAL A 144 2.12 3.90 9.90
N TRP A 145 1.99 5.22 9.89
CA TRP A 145 2.15 6.07 8.71
C TRP A 145 3.35 7.01 8.85
N TYR A 146 4.42 6.76 8.10
CA TYR A 146 5.55 7.67 7.97
C TYR A 146 5.37 8.58 6.74
N LEU A 147 4.69 9.72 6.90
CA LEU A 147 4.31 10.58 5.76
C LEU A 147 5.49 11.24 5.05
N ASN A 148 6.53 11.67 5.78
CA ASN A 148 7.74 12.20 5.16
C ASN A 148 8.65 11.10 4.62
N GLY A 149 8.51 9.87 5.13
CA GLY A 149 9.25 8.67 4.74
C GLY A 149 9.87 7.95 5.95
N LEU A 150 10.25 6.69 5.72
CA LEU A 150 10.43 5.70 6.79
C LEU A 150 11.47 6.12 7.85
N GLY A 151 11.06 6.17 9.12
CA GLY A 151 11.93 6.46 10.26
C GLY A 151 12.35 7.93 10.38
N TRP A 152 11.86 8.83 9.54
CA TRP A 152 12.03 10.27 9.71
C TRP A 152 10.97 10.87 10.63
N PRO A 153 11.32 11.90 11.41
CA PRO A 153 10.34 12.71 12.09
C PRO A 153 9.36 13.35 11.09
N LEU A 154 8.08 13.35 11.44
CA LEU A 154 7.06 14.07 10.70
C LEU A 154 7.34 15.57 10.79
N SER A 155 7.63 16.18 9.64
CA SER A 155 7.92 17.61 9.52
C SER A 155 7.30 18.17 8.24
N LEU A 156 7.06 19.48 8.19
CA LEU A 156 6.50 20.14 7.02
C LEU A 156 7.46 21.22 6.55
N LYS A 157 8.02 21.05 5.36
CA LYS A 157 8.75 22.08 4.63
C LYS A 157 7.96 22.54 3.43
N GLU A 158 8.24 23.75 2.98
CA GLU A 158 7.60 24.30 1.80
C GLU A 158 7.96 23.45 0.56
N GLY A 159 6.93 23.07 -0.21
CA GLY A 159 7.06 22.15 -1.34
C GLY A 159 6.89 20.67 -1.02
N ASP A 160 6.89 20.24 0.25
CA ASP A 160 6.78 18.81 0.61
C ASP A 160 5.43 18.20 0.17
N LEU A 161 4.32 18.95 0.33
CA LEU A 161 2.98 18.51 -0.10
C LEU A 161 2.83 18.47 -1.63
N ASP A 162 3.65 19.25 -2.34
CA ASP A 162 3.59 19.40 -3.79
C ASP A 162 4.61 18.51 -4.53
N SER A 163 5.57 17.93 -3.81
CA SER A 163 6.55 16.98 -4.32
C SER A 163 5.88 15.72 -4.88
N ASN A 164 6.40 15.20 -6.00
CA ASN A 164 5.98 13.91 -6.55
C ASN A 164 6.25 12.73 -5.60
N TRP A 165 7.16 12.91 -4.64
CA TRP A 165 7.51 11.95 -3.60
C TRP A 165 6.60 12.04 -2.36
N SER A 166 5.74 13.06 -2.30
CA SER A 166 4.79 13.20 -1.21
C SER A 166 3.91 11.96 -1.08
N TRP A 167 3.73 11.47 0.15
CA TRP A 167 2.85 10.33 0.43
C TRP A 167 1.43 10.55 -0.14
N PHE A 168 0.93 11.79 -0.14
CA PHE A 168 -0.38 12.17 -0.68
C PHE A 168 -0.49 12.03 -2.21
N LYS A 169 0.65 12.03 -2.91
CA LYS A 169 0.71 11.95 -4.38
C LYS A 169 1.08 10.56 -4.89
N HIS A 170 1.56 9.64 -4.07
CA HIS A 170 1.98 8.32 -4.56
C HIS A 170 0.79 7.37 -4.75
N ALA A 171 0.68 6.64 -5.86
CA ALA A 171 -0.53 5.83 -6.17
C ALA A 171 -0.77 4.66 -5.21
N TRP A 172 0.28 3.92 -4.88
CA TRP A 172 0.17 2.72 -4.04
C TRP A 172 -0.45 3.01 -2.67
N THR A 173 -0.19 4.20 -2.11
CA THR A 173 -0.73 4.61 -0.80
C THR A 173 -2.26 4.78 -0.78
N LEU A 174 -2.95 4.71 -1.92
CA LEU A 174 -4.41 4.82 -1.99
C LEU A 174 -5.09 3.51 -1.58
N GLN A 175 -4.44 2.38 -1.86
CA GLN A 175 -4.90 1.06 -1.43
C GLN A 175 -4.73 0.85 0.08
N GLU A 176 -3.84 1.63 0.69
CA GLU A 176 -3.30 1.43 2.03
C GLU A 176 -4.08 2.22 3.11
N VAL A 177 -5.25 2.75 2.74
CA VAL A 177 -6.10 3.61 3.58
C VAL A 177 -7.03 2.73 4.43
N GLY A 178 -6.48 2.12 5.49
CA GLY A 178 -7.26 1.43 6.55
C GLY A 178 -7.91 2.39 7.56
N ILE A 179 -8.67 1.88 8.54
CA ILE A 179 -9.54 2.71 9.40
C ILE A 179 -8.79 3.33 10.59
N TYR A 180 -7.90 2.58 11.22
CA TYR A 180 -7.13 3.01 12.39
C TYR A 180 -5.67 3.24 12.01
N ARG A 181 -5.11 4.36 12.49
CA ARG A 181 -3.81 4.87 12.02
C ARG A 181 -3.07 5.53 13.17
N GLU A 182 -1.78 5.19 13.30
CA GLU A 182 -0.80 5.90 14.09
C GLU A 182 0.16 6.64 13.16
N ILE A 183 0.57 7.85 13.52
CA ILE A 183 1.54 8.62 12.74
C ILE A 183 2.96 8.31 13.25
N GLY A 184 3.77 7.68 12.38
CA GLY A 184 5.17 7.40 12.66
C GLY A 184 6.02 8.67 12.60
N GLY A 185 7.05 8.74 13.45
CA GLY A 185 7.89 9.93 13.59
C GLY A 185 7.16 11.14 14.17
N ASN A 186 5.99 10.94 14.79
CA ASN A 186 5.26 12.04 15.42
C ASN A 186 6.03 12.57 16.63
N THR A 187 6.25 13.89 16.66
CA THR A 187 6.98 14.58 17.73
C THR A 187 6.10 15.65 18.36
N GLN A 188 6.36 16.01 19.62
CA GLN A 188 5.52 16.96 20.37
C GLN A 188 5.42 18.35 19.70
N ASP A 189 6.46 18.77 18.98
CA ASP A 189 6.50 20.02 18.23
C ASP A 189 6.12 19.82 16.74
N GLY A 190 5.66 18.63 16.38
CA GLY A 190 5.31 18.23 15.02
C GLY A 190 3.93 18.77 14.57
N PRO A 191 3.63 18.65 13.26
CA PRO A 191 2.43 19.24 12.66
C PRO A 191 1.11 18.63 13.18
N MET A 192 1.14 17.42 13.75
CA MET A 192 -0.02 16.80 14.38
C MET A 192 -0.45 17.51 15.67
N HIS A 193 0.48 18.21 16.33
CA HIS A 193 0.24 18.93 17.59
C HIS A 193 0.09 20.44 17.39
N ALA A 194 0.07 20.90 16.13
CA ALA A 194 -0.11 22.31 15.80
C ALA A 194 -1.47 22.83 16.30
N LYS A 195 -1.46 24.03 16.92
CA LYS A 195 -2.68 24.64 17.47
C LYS A 195 -3.59 25.11 16.34
N CYS A 196 -4.83 24.64 16.36
CA CYS A 196 -5.92 25.16 15.54
C CYS A 196 -6.76 26.13 16.39
N LYS A 197 -6.87 27.39 15.97
CA LYS A 197 -7.70 28.41 16.62
C LYS A 197 -8.82 28.82 15.66
N ASP A 198 -10.06 28.73 16.10
CA ASP A 198 -11.25 29.09 15.30
C ASP A 198 -11.30 28.39 13.93
N GLY A 199 -10.83 27.12 13.87
CA GLY A 199 -10.79 26.32 12.64
C GLY A 199 -9.63 26.67 11.69
N LYS A 200 -8.67 27.50 12.12
CA LYS A 200 -7.50 27.88 11.31
C LYS A 200 -6.19 27.50 11.99
N TYR A 201 -5.28 26.96 11.21
CA TYR A 201 -3.90 26.75 11.61
C TYR A 201 -3.08 28.02 11.41
N GLU A 202 -1.92 28.08 12.07
CA GLU A 202 -1.02 29.23 12.02
C GLU A 202 -0.50 29.53 10.61
N THR A 203 -0.32 28.49 9.80
CA THR A 203 0.19 28.62 8.43
C THR A 203 -0.77 27.99 7.42
N GLU A 204 -0.74 28.51 6.19
CA GLU A 204 -1.46 27.90 5.07
C GLU A 204 -0.97 26.47 4.80
N LEU A 205 0.34 26.22 4.94
CA LEU A 205 0.93 24.90 4.79
C LEU A 205 0.35 23.88 5.78
N LEU A 206 0.19 24.25 7.06
CA LEU A 206 -0.44 23.41 8.07
C LEU A 206 -1.92 23.16 7.76
N THR A 207 -2.64 24.20 7.33
CA THR A 207 -4.04 24.08 6.91
C THR A 207 -4.17 23.07 5.77
N ARG A 208 -3.37 23.21 4.70
CA ARG A 208 -3.35 22.28 3.56
C ARG A 208 -2.97 20.85 3.97
N PHE A 209 -2.00 20.69 4.88
CA PHE A 209 -1.61 19.37 5.39
C PHE A 209 -2.78 18.66 6.08
N HIS A 210 -3.46 19.35 7.01
CA HIS A 210 -4.60 18.78 7.72
C HIS A 210 -5.80 18.55 6.79
N GLU A 211 -6.04 19.42 5.80
CA GLU A 211 -7.07 19.21 4.78
C GLU A 211 -6.79 17.97 3.91
N GLN A 212 -5.54 17.79 3.45
CA GLN A 212 -5.15 16.61 2.68
C GLN A 212 -5.25 15.32 3.51
N LEU A 213 -4.82 15.39 4.77
CA LEU A 213 -4.90 14.27 5.70
C LEU A 213 -6.37 13.88 5.97
N GLN A 214 -7.26 14.86 6.17
CA GLN A 214 -8.70 14.67 6.30
C GLN A 214 -9.35 14.12 5.04
N ALA A 215 -8.99 14.64 3.86
CA ALA A 215 -9.49 14.12 2.59
C ALA A 215 -9.19 12.62 2.45
N VAL A 216 -7.99 12.18 2.88
CA VAL A 216 -7.61 10.77 2.88
C VAL A 216 -8.35 9.96 3.96
N TYR A 217 -8.72 10.53 5.10
CA TYR A 217 -9.58 9.85 6.09
C TYR A 217 -10.98 9.56 5.54
N HIS A 218 -11.49 10.41 4.65
CA HIS A 218 -12.86 10.30 4.14
C HIS A 218 -13.02 9.50 2.85
N ILE A 219 -11.93 8.95 2.29
CA ILE A 219 -12.01 8.12 1.08
C ILE A 219 -12.83 6.86 1.40
N SER A 220 -14.08 6.87 0.97
CA SER A 220 -14.98 5.74 1.10
C SER A 220 -14.67 4.73 0.00
N LYS A 221 -14.35 3.49 0.38
CA LYS A 221 -14.24 2.34 -0.54
C LYS A 221 -15.54 2.03 -1.30
N ASN A 222 -16.64 2.74 -1.00
CA ASN A 222 -17.91 2.62 -1.69
C ASN A 222 -18.12 3.69 -2.77
N HIS A 223 -17.21 4.64 -2.97
CA HIS A 223 -17.33 5.68 -4.00
C HIS A 223 -16.26 5.51 -5.09
N VAL A 224 -16.58 4.70 -6.10
CA VAL A 224 -15.64 4.31 -7.15
C VAL A 224 -15.05 5.52 -7.89
N PHE A 225 -15.88 6.52 -8.25
CA PHE A 225 -15.43 7.70 -8.98
C PHE A 225 -14.54 8.63 -8.15
N GLU A 226 -14.74 8.69 -6.83
CA GLU A 226 -13.87 9.45 -5.93
C GLU A 226 -12.48 8.82 -5.88
N ALA A 227 -12.42 7.49 -5.68
CA ALA A 227 -11.18 6.74 -5.72
C ALA A 227 -10.44 6.89 -7.07
N LEU A 228 -11.18 6.83 -8.19
CA LEU A 228 -10.60 7.02 -9.53
C LEU A 228 -10.03 8.42 -9.73
N LYS A 229 -10.78 9.46 -9.36
CA LYS A 229 -10.32 10.85 -9.45
C LYS A 229 -9.05 11.07 -8.63
N ILE A 230 -8.97 10.47 -7.44
CA ILE A 230 -7.76 10.56 -6.61
C ILE A 230 -6.60 9.80 -7.28
N MET A 231 -6.82 8.57 -7.74
CA MET A 231 -5.79 7.75 -8.39
C MET A 231 -5.20 8.40 -9.65
N GLN A 232 -6.04 9.05 -10.47
CA GLN A 232 -5.57 9.75 -11.67
C GLN A 232 -4.54 10.83 -11.38
N ASN A 233 -4.74 11.58 -10.30
CA ASN A 233 -3.87 12.68 -9.88
C ASN A 233 -2.59 12.21 -9.19
N ARG A 234 -2.47 10.90 -8.89
CA ARG A 234 -1.28 10.33 -8.25
C ARG A 234 -0.16 10.07 -9.27
N VAL A 235 1.08 10.12 -8.80
CA VAL A 235 2.30 9.96 -9.57
C VAL A 235 2.84 8.54 -9.41
N LEU A 236 3.25 7.93 -10.52
CA LEU A 236 3.89 6.63 -10.59
C LEU A 236 4.89 6.58 -11.74
N THR A 237 5.87 5.70 -11.59
CA THR A 237 6.85 5.37 -12.62
C THR A 237 6.22 4.52 -13.74
N ASN A 238 5.36 3.55 -13.40
CA ASN A 238 4.61 2.75 -14.37
C ASN A 238 3.12 3.12 -14.35
N PRO A 239 2.53 3.58 -15.46
CA PRO A 239 1.10 3.88 -15.52
C PRO A 239 0.20 2.68 -15.15
N VAL A 240 0.59 1.44 -15.46
CA VAL A 240 -0.20 0.23 -15.17
C VAL A 240 -0.41 0.03 -13.67
N ASP A 241 0.52 0.50 -12.84
CA ASP A 241 0.40 0.46 -11.38
C ASP A 241 -0.79 1.28 -10.87
N LYS A 242 -1.26 2.29 -11.61
CA LYS A 242 -2.50 3.01 -11.25
C LYS A 242 -3.71 2.09 -11.32
N VAL A 243 -3.73 1.20 -12.31
CA VAL A 243 -4.81 0.24 -12.47
C VAL A 243 -4.69 -0.87 -11.43
N ALA A 244 -3.51 -1.45 -11.24
CA ALA A 244 -3.29 -2.44 -10.18
C ALA A 244 -3.66 -1.87 -8.80
N GLY A 245 -3.31 -0.60 -8.58
CA GLY A 245 -3.67 0.25 -7.46
C GLY A 245 -5.17 0.44 -7.21
N LEU A 246 -6.06 0.02 -8.12
CA LEU A 246 -7.51 0.10 -7.95
C LEU A 246 -8.16 -1.23 -7.54
N ALA A 247 -7.45 -2.36 -7.61
CA ALA A 247 -8.02 -3.69 -7.39
C ALA A 247 -8.78 -3.81 -6.06
N PHE A 248 -8.13 -3.40 -4.98
CA PHE A 248 -8.68 -3.44 -3.63
C PHE A 248 -9.73 -2.35 -3.35
N LEU A 249 -9.72 -1.24 -4.10
CA LEU A 249 -10.70 -0.16 -4.00
C LEU A 249 -12.01 -0.51 -4.72
N LEU A 250 -11.91 -1.29 -5.80
CA LEU A 250 -13.05 -1.86 -6.52
C LEU A 250 -13.54 -3.19 -5.94
N GLN A 251 -13.01 -3.57 -4.78
CA GLN A 251 -13.37 -4.77 -4.02
C GLN A 251 -13.34 -6.06 -4.87
N SER A 252 -12.41 -6.13 -5.83
CA SER A 252 -12.33 -7.25 -6.75
C SER A 252 -12.02 -8.56 -6.01
N GLU A 253 -12.90 -9.55 -6.12
CA GLU A 253 -12.69 -10.89 -5.54
C GLU A 253 -11.57 -11.64 -6.26
N THR A 254 -11.37 -11.33 -7.55
CA THR A 254 -10.24 -11.84 -8.35
C THR A 254 -9.46 -10.67 -8.91
N ILE A 255 -8.13 -10.77 -8.93
CA ILE A 255 -7.26 -9.71 -9.46
C ILE A 255 -6.66 -10.21 -10.77
N PRO A 256 -6.74 -9.44 -11.88
CA PRO A 256 -6.05 -9.81 -13.11
C PRO A 256 -4.54 -9.83 -12.88
N ALA A 257 -3.82 -10.78 -13.52
CA ALA A 257 -2.37 -10.81 -13.41
C ALA A 257 -1.75 -9.52 -13.95
N TYR A 258 -0.77 -9.02 -13.21
CA TYR A 258 -0.04 -7.81 -13.54
C TYR A 258 1.08 -8.13 -14.52
N TYR A 259 1.13 -7.36 -15.62
CA TYR A 259 2.24 -7.40 -16.56
C TYR A 259 2.61 -5.96 -16.89
N GLU A 260 3.87 -5.61 -16.64
CA GLU A 260 4.39 -4.25 -16.88
C GLU A 260 4.24 -3.81 -18.35
N SER A 261 4.18 -4.76 -19.29
CA SER A 261 4.06 -4.53 -20.73
C SER A 261 2.63 -4.38 -21.25
N GLN A 262 1.60 -4.55 -20.41
CA GLN A 262 0.20 -4.40 -20.84
C GLN A 262 -0.17 -2.94 -21.11
N SER A 263 -1.13 -2.73 -22.02
CA SER A 263 -1.72 -1.40 -22.17
C SER A 263 -2.64 -1.07 -20.98
N LEU A 264 -2.74 0.23 -20.67
CA LEU A 264 -3.64 0.73 -19.62
C LEU A 264 -5.09 0.30 -19.82
N GLU A 265 -5.58 0.31 -21.07
CA GLU A 265 -6.96 -0.05 -21.36
C GLU A 265 -7.22 -1.56 -21.18
N GLU A 266 -6.24 -2.40 -21.53
CA GLU A 266 -6.34 -3.85 -21.30
C GLU A 266 -6.35 -4.17 -19.82
N ALA A 267 -5.43 -3.58 -19.05
CA ALA A 267 -5.38 -3.73 -17.60
C ALA A 267 -6.69 -3.24 -16.95
N TRP A 268 -7.17 -2.05 -17.37
CA TRP A 268 -8.41 -1.46 -16.86
C TRP A 268 -9.62 -2.33 -17.17
N THR A 269 -9.73 -2.80 -18.40
CA THR A 269 -10.78 -3.71 -18.84
C THR A 269 -10.80 -4.98 -18.02
N ALA A 270 -9.64 -5.60 -17.81
CA ALA A 270 -9.51 -6.82 -17.04
C ALA A 270 -9.96 -6.59 -15.58
N LEU A 271 -9.56 -5.46 -14.99
CA LEU A 271 -9.91 -5.12 -13.61
C LEU A 271 -11.41 -4.83 -13.43
N VAL A 272 -12.02 -4.00 -14.30
CA VAL A 272 -13.47 -3.69 -14.17
C VAL A 272 -14.32 -4.95 -14.35
N ASN A 273 -13.89 -5.89 -15.19
CA ASN A 273 -14.56 -7.17 -15.34
C ASN A 273 -14.47 -8.05 -14.08
N SER A 274 -13.43 -7.86 -13.26
CA SER A 274 -13.23 -8.60 -12.01
C SER A 274 -13.72 -7.88 -10.75
N ALA A 275 -14.12 -6.61 -10.88
CA ALA A 275 -14.66 -5.80 -9.81
C ALA A 275 -15.97 -6.34 -9.23
N ASP A 276 -16.21 -6.04 -7.95
CA ASP A 276 -17.42 -6.48 -7.27
C ASP A 276 -18.70 -5.94 -7.94
N VAL A 277 -19.82 -6.59 -7.66
CA VAL A 277 -21.11 -6.25 -8.28
C VAL A 277 -21.49 -4.80 -8.00
N ARG A 278 -21.20 -4.26 -6.81
CA ARG A 278 -21.54 -2.88 -6.45
C ARG A 278 -20.67 -1.88 -7.21
N SER A 279 -19.37 -2.13 -7.34
CA SER A 279 -18.48 -1.28 -8.14
C SER A 279 -18.89 -1.27 -9.62
N ARG A 280 -19.23 -2.43 -10.19
CA ARG A 280 -19.74 -2.51 -11.57
C ARG A 280 -21.08 -1.79 -11.75
N ALA A 281 -21.98 -1.90 -10.77
CA ALA A 281 -23.24 -1.17 -10.79
C ALA A 281 -23.02 0.35 -10.77
N GLN A 282 -22.04 0.86 -10.02
CA GLN A 282 -21.71 2.29 -10.05
C GLN A 282 -21.26 2.75 -11.43
N PHE A 283 -20.42 1.98 -12.12
CA PHE A 283 -20.06 2.30 -13.51
C PHE A 283 -21.28 2.35 -14.42
N PHE A 284 -22.19 1.38 -14.29
CA PHE A 284 -23.36 1.29 -15.15
C PHE A 284 -24.40 2.39 -14.90
N PHE A 285 -24.67 2.71 -13.64
CA PHE A 285 -25.76 3.63 -13.27
C PHE A 285 -25.34 5.09 -13.14
N LEU A 286 -24.07 5.37 -12.86
CA LEU A 286 -23.62 6.73 -12.50
C LEU A 286 -22.70 7.37 -13.55
N TYR A 287 -22.08 6.59 -14.45
CA TYR A 287 -21.28 7.16 -15.52
C TYR A 287 -22.18 7.62 -16.68
N PRO A 288 -22.11 8.89 -17.13
CA PRO A 288 -23.11 9.47 -18.03
C PRO A 288 -22.95 9.06 -19.50
N GLU A 289 -21.75 8.69 -19.94
CA GLU A 289 -21.44 8.44 -21.35
C GLU A 289 -21.32 6.94 -21.66
N PRO A 290 -21.71 6.48 -22.86
CA PRO A 290 -21.48 5.10 -23.24
C PRO A 290 -19.98 4.83 -23.41
N GLY A 291 -19.54 3.65 -22.99
CA GLY A 291 -18.16 3.22 -23.16
C GLY A 291 -17.69 3.17 -24.62
N ASN A 292 -16.43 3.53 -24.86
CA ASN A 292 -15.85 3.57 -26.21
C ASN A 292 -14.80 2.47 -26.50
N ALA A 293 -14.39 1.69 -25.49
CA ALA A 293 -13.45 0.56 -25.63
C ALA A 293 -14.18 -0.80 -25.67
N GLY A 294 -15.12 -0.95 -26.62
CA GLY A 294 -15.86 -2.20 -26.84
C GLY A 294 -17.11 -2.37 -25.97
N ALA A 295 -16.98 -2.29 -24.64
CA ALA A 295 -18.13 -2.38 -23.74
C ALA A 295 -18.83 -1.01 -23.60
N LYS A 296 -20.16 -0.96 -23.74
CA LYS A 296 -20.94 0.29 -23.64
C LYS A 296 -21.35 0.68 -22.22
N TRP A 297 -21.37 -0.29 -21.31
CA TRP A 297 -21.92 -0.16 -19.95
C TRP A 297 -20.92 0.40 -18.92
N ARG A 298 -19.65 0.56 -19.29
CA ARG A 298 -18.57 1.07 -18.43
C ARG A 298 -17.70 2.06 -19.21
N PRO A 299 -17.03 3.02 -18.55
CA PRO A 299 -16.04 3.87 -19.20
C PRO A 299 -14.78 3.07 -19.60
N SER A 300 -14.13 3.51 -20.67
CA SER A 300 -12.71 3.20 -20.92
C SER A 300 -11.81 3.98 -19.96
N TRP A 301 -10.55 3.58 -19.85
CA TRP A 301 -9.57 4.30 -19.03
C TRP A 301 -9.39 5.75 -19.50
N GLY A 302 -9.42 5.98 -20.82
CA GLY A 302 -9.31 7.33 -21.39
C GLY A 302 -10.59 8.18 -21.31
N GLN A 303 -11.71 7.57 -20.91
CA GLN A 303 -12.99 8.26 -20.68
C GLN A 303 -13.15 8.74 -19.23
N LEU A 304 -12.37 8.17 -18.31
CA LEU A 304 -12.26 8.62 -16.94
C LEU A 304 -11.35 9.85 -16.87
#